data_AF-A0A7C9RXS1-F1
#
_entry.id   AF-A0A7C9RXS1-F1
#
_cell.length_a   1.000
_cell.length_b   1.000
_cell.length_c   1.000
_cell.angle_alpha   90.00
_cell.angle_beta   90.00
_cell.angle_gamma   90.00
#
_symmetry.space_group_name_H-M   'P 1'
#
loop_
_entity.id
_entity.type
_entity.pdbx_description
1 polymer ?
#
loop_
_entity_poly.entity_id
_entity_poly.type
_entity_poly.pdbx_seq_one_letter_code
_entity_poly.pdbx_strand_id
1 'polypeptide(L)'
;MKRLALLLLLCTALAGCGAVTDMTDLHSRLTDAGYTRISTNQGSVNGTDRLEVRASGAGPRHATDEIAEIVWNTYPQRLDQVSITLNESHEVYKEEDLRAAFGERQVTEKPAEDVGRTIVTWLIVGAVVFLLFLAGLIVLIVFLVRRSRRRTVPPQYPPQYPPPGWSPQ
;
A
#
# COMPACT_ATOMS: atom_id res chain seq x y z
N MET A 1 7.18 26.94 -2.59
CA MET A 1 7.57 25.57 -2.16
C MET A 1 6.45 24.82 -1.41
N LYS A 2 5.73 25.41 -0.44
CA LYS A 2 4.60 24.74 0.26
C LYS A 2 3.47 24.26 -0.67
N ARG A 3 3.10 25.04 -1.68
CA ARG A 3 2.03 24.68 -2.64
C ARG A 3 2.38 23.51 -3.56
N LEU A 4 3.65 23.36 -3.92
CA LEU A 4 4.14 22.23 -4.72
C LEU A 4 4.18 20.94 -3.90
N ALA A 5 4.60 21.00 -2.64
CA ALA A 5 4.58 19.84 -1.74
C ALA A 5 3.14 19.33 -1.49
N LEU A 6 2.18 20.26 -1.37
CA LEU A 6 0.77 19.92 -1.16
C LEU A 6 0.15 19.29 -2.42
N LEU A 7 0.48 19.79 -3.60
CA LEU A 7 0.08 19.19 -4.88
C LEU A 7 0.68 17.79 -5.09
N LEU A 8 1.96 17.61 -4.75
CA LEU A 8 2.64 16.33 -4.91
C LEU A 8 2.08 15.27 -3.95
N LEU A 9 1.78 15.65 -2.70
CA LEU A 9 1.13 14.80 -1.71
C LEU A 9 -0.31 14.42 -2.10
N LEU A 10 -1.04 15.36 -2.72
CA LEU A 10 -2.38 15.11 -3.24
C LEU A 10 -2.34 14.15 -4.44
N CYS A 11 -1.40 14.32 -5.37
CA CYS A 11 -1.25 13.43 -6.52
C CYS A 11 -0.83 12.01 -6.11
N THR A 12 0.03 11.85 -5.11
CA THR A 12 0.39 10.51 -4.59
C THR A 12 -0.76 9.85 -3.85
N ALA A 13 -1.60 10.63 -3.16
CA ALA A 13 -2.80 10.10 -2.52
C ALA A 13 -3.83 9.61 -3.56
N LEU A 14 -3.98 10.31 -4.68
CA LEU A 14 -4.91 9.92 -5.74
C LEU A 14 -4.42 8.73 -6.60
N ALA A 15 -3.11 8.63 -6.86
CA ALA A 15 -2.56 7.53 -7.65
C ALA A 15 -2.60 6.16 -6.93
N GLY A 16 -2.77 6.15 -5.61
CA GLY A 16 -2.84 4.92 -4.80
C GLY A 16 -4.19 4.21 -4.78
N CYS A 17 -5.26 4.80 -5.34
CA CYS A 17 -6.62 4.27 -5.16
C CYS A 17 -7.09 3.28 -6.24
N GLY A 18 -6.46 3.24 -7.43
CA GLY A 18 -6.97 2.45 -8.56
C GLY A 18 -6.85 0.92 -8.41
N ALA A 19 -5.87 0.43 -7.64
CA ALA A 19 -5.75 -1.00 -7.34
C ALA A 19 -6.66 -1.45 -6.19
N VAL A 20 -7.12 -0.50 -5.36
CA VAL A 20 -7.96 -0.78 -4.19
C VAL A 20 -9.43 -0.99 -4.60
N THR A 21 -9.87 -0.36 -5.69
CA THR A 21 -11.26 -0.44 -6.18
C THR A 21 -11.68 -1.84 -6.64
N ASP A 22 -10.78 -2.58 -7.31
CA ASP A 22 -11.12 -3.90 -7.86
C ASP A 22 -11.37 -4.94 -6.75
N MET A 23 -10.60 -4.85 -5.65
CA MET A 23 -10.75 -5.75 -4.50
C MET A 23 -11.93 -5.35 -3.60
N THR A 24 -12.29 -4.06 -3.58
CA THR A 24 -13.45 -3.57 -2.82
C THR A 24 -14.78 -3.93 -3.47
N ASP A 25 -14.86 -4.03 -4.81
CA ASP A 25 -16.10 -4.45 -5.50
C ASP A 25 -16.43 -5.92 -5.20
N LEU A 26 -15.43 -6.81 -5.23
CA LEU A 26 -15.60 -8.21 -4.84
C LEU A 26 -16.02 -8.35 -3.36
N HIS A 27 -15.40 -7.55 -2.48
CA HIS A 27 -15.75 -7.54 -1.06
C HIS A 27 -17.19 -7.04 -0.82
N SER A 28 -17.62 -6.01 -1.56
CA SER A 28 -18.98 -5.47 -1.49
C SER A 28 -20.00 -6.53 -1.90
N ARG A 29 -19.80 -7.19 -3.04
CA ARG A 29 -20.74 -8.22 -3.53
C ARG A 29 -20.86 -9.42 -2.60
N LEU A 30 -19.75 -9.87 -2.02
CA LEU A 30 -19.76 -10.95 -1.03
C LEU A 30 -20.45 -10.52 0.27
N THR A 31 -20.30 -9.27 0.69
CA THR A 31 -21.00 -8.73 1.86
C THR A 31 -22.50 -8.60 1.59
N ASP A 32 -22.89 -8.13 0.41
CA ASP A 32 -24.30 -8.02 -0.02
C ASP A 32 -24.97 -9.39 -0.11
N ALA A 33 -24.23 -10.43 -0.48
CA ALA A 33 -24.66 -11.83 -0.45
C ALA A 33 -24.74 -12.41 0.99
N GLY A 34 -24.39 -11.64 2.02
CA GLY A 34 -24.52 -12.02 3.44
C GLY A 34 -23.30 -12.73 4.03
N TYR A 35 -22.18 -12.78 3.31
CA TYR A 35 -20.94 -13.33 3.83
C TYR A 35 -20.20 -12.31 4.71
N THR A 36 -19.51 -12.82 5.73
CA THR A 36 -18.74 -12.06 6.72
C THR A 36 -17.32 -12.61 6.80
N ARG A 37 -16.38 -11.86 7.41
CA ARG A 37 -14.96 -12.26 7.52
C ARG A 37 -14.35 -12.69 6.18
N ILE A 38 -14.59 -11.88 5.15
CA ILE A 38 -14.06 -12.13 3.81
C ILE A 38 -12.58 -11.77 3.78
N SER A 39 -11.73 -12.72 3.41
CA SER A 39 -10.32 -12.50 3.10
C SER A 39 -9.98 -13.08 1.75
N THR A 40 -9.40 -12.28 0.87
CA THR A 40 -8.94 -12.71 -0.45
C THR A 40 -7.42 -12.66 -0.49
N ASN A 41 -6.80 -13.74 -0.95
CA ASN A 41 -5.36 -13.85 -1.10
C ASN A 41 -5.05 -14.34 -2.51
N GLN A 42 -4.27 -13.57 -3.26
CA GLN A 42 -3.82 -13.94 -4.59
C GLN A 42 -2.37 -14.41 -4.51
N GLY A 43 -2.07 -15.53 -5.14
CA GLY A 43 -0.71 -16.04 -5.25
C GLY A 43 -0.50 -16.76 -6.57
N SER A 44 0.75 -16.80 -7.03
CA SER A 44 1.15 -17.62 -8.18
C SER A 44 2.13 -18.67 -7.70
N VAL A 45 1.83 -19.94 -7.99
CA VAL A 45 2.67 -21.09 -7.59
C VAL A 45 2.99 -21.89 -8.83
N ASN A 46 4.27 -22.00 -9.19
CA ASN A 46 4.75 -22.71 -10.38
C ASN A 46 4.11 -22.21 -11.70
N GLY A 47 3.80 -20.92 -11.79
CA GLY A 47 3.14 -20.32 -12.97
C GLY A 47 1.64 -20.59 -13.04
N THR A 48 1.04 -21.15 -11.99
CA THR A 48 -0.41 -21.28 -11.83
C THR A 48 -0.93 -20.16 -10.95
N ASP A 49 -1.81 -19.32 -11.50
CA ASP A 49 -2.42 -18.21 -10.77
C ASP A 49 -3.60 -18.72 -9.93
N ARG A 50 -3.46 -18.54 -8.61
CA ARG A 50 -4.41 -19.02 -7.60
C ARG A 50 -5.05 -17.85 -6.86
N LEU A 51 -6.36 -17.91 -6.72
CA LEU A 51 -7.11 -17.03 -5.82
C LEU A 51 -7.68 -17.85 -4.67
N GLU A 52 -7.32 -17.48 -3.45
CA GLU A 52 -7.89 -18.03 -2.24
C GLU A 52 -8.91 -17.05 -1.66
N VAL A 53 -10.14 -17.49 -1.50
CA VAL A 53 -11.24 -16.72 -0.91
C VAL A 53 -11.68 -17.43 0.35
N ARG A 54 -11.50 -16.80 1.50
CA ARG A 54 -12.06 -17.29 2.76
C ARG A 54 -13.20 -16.39 3.19
N ALA A 55 -14.31 -16.99 3.58
CA ALA A 55 -15.49 -16.28 4.04
C ALA A 55 -16.18 -17.09 5.16
N SER A 56 -17.06 -16.43 5.90
CA SER A 56 -17.91 -17.03 6.92
C SER A 56 -19.35 -16.59 6.71
N GLY A 57 -20.31 -17.50 6.67
CA GLY A 57 -21.72 -17.20 6.43
C GLY A 57 -22.61 -17.84 7.49
N ALA A 58 -23.68 -17.16 7.93
CA ALA A 58 -24.52 -17.64 9.04
C ALA A 58 -25.75 -18.46 8.60
N GLY A 59 -25.78 -19.00 7.38
CA GLY A 59 -26.99 -19.57 6.78
C GLY A 59 -26.76 -20.80 5.91
N PRO A 60 -27.74 -21.74 5.86
CA PRO A 60 -27.72 -22.93 5.01
C PRO A 60 -27.91 -22.63 3.51
N ARG A 61 -28.12 -21.36 3.13
CA ARG A 61 -28.16 -20.89 1.74
C ARG A 61 -26.77 -20.57 1.17
N HIS A 62 -25.76 -20.45 2.02
CA HIS A 62 -24.41 -20.12 1.57
C HIS A 62 -23.71 -21.38 1.08
N ALA A 63 -23.62 -21.52 -0.24
CA ALA A 63 -22.81 -22.53 -0.88
C ALA A 63 -21.46 -21.93 -1.30
N THR A 64 -20.45 -22.77 -1.38
CA THR A 64 -19.16 -22.49 -2.03
C THR A 64 -19.35 -22.13 -3.51
N ASP A 65 -20.33 -22.74 -4.16
CA ASP A 65 -20.70 -22.49 -5.56
C ASP A 65 -21.11 -21.03 -5.84
N GLU A 66 -21.86 -20.41 -4.93
CA GLU A 66 -22.30 -19.01 -5.08
C GLU A 66 -21.09 -18.05 -5.00
N ILE A 67 -20.14 -18.34 -4.11
CA ILE A 67 -18.86 -17.60 -4.06
C ILE A 67 -18.08 -17.81 -5.36
N ALA A 68 -18.05 -19.05 -5.87
CA ALA A 68 -17.36 -19.40 -7.10
C ALA A 68 -17.92 -18.62 -8.31
N GLU A 69 -19.23 -18.52 -8.41
CA GLU A 69 -19.93 -17.75 -9.45
C GLU A 69 -19.59 -16.25 -9.35
N ILE A 70 -19.69 -15.67 -8.15
CA ILE A 70 -19.38 -14.26 -7.92
C ILE A 70 -17.93 -13.96 -8.32
N VAL A 71 -16.99 -14.82 -7.92
CA VAL A 71 -15.57 -14.68 -8.27
C VAL A 71 -15.36 -14.78 -9.78
N TRP A 72 -15.95 -15.78 -10.43
CA TRP A 72 -15.82 -15.97 -11.89
C TRP A 72 -16.30 -14.76 -12.69
N ASN A 73 -17.43 -14.19 -12.29
CA ASN A 73 -18.10 -13.08 -12.98
C ASN A 73 -17.60 -11.68 -12.60
N THR A 74 -16.89 -11.54 -11.49
CA THR A 74 -16.45 -10.22 -10.99
C THR A 74 -14.95 -10.02 -11.12
N TYR A 75 -14.16 -11.09 -10.96
CA TYR A 75 -12.71 -10.95 -10.93
C TYR A 75 -12.16 -10.70 -12.35
N PRO A 76 -11.36 -9.64 -12.58
CA PRO A 76 -10.92 -9.28 -13.94
C PRO A 76 -9.62 -9.96 -14.38
N GLN A 77 -8.90 -10.64 -13.49
CA GLN A 77 -7.66 -11.32 -13.86
C GLN A 77 -7.89 -12.79 -14.17
N ARG A 78 -7.00 -13.35 -15.01
CA ARG A 78 -6.98 -14.79 -15.30
C ARG A 78 -6.69 -15.58 -14.01
N LEU A 79 -7.43 -16.66 -13.82
CA LEU A 79 -7.31 -17.54 -12.67
C LEU A 79 -7.34 -18.97 -13.18
N ASP A 80 -6.29 -19.73 -12.88
CA ASP A 80 -6.26 -21.16 -13.22
C ASP A 80 -7.01 -21.97 -12.16
N GLN A 81 -7.01 -21.49 -10.92
CA GLN A 81 -7.60 -22.19 -9.78
C GLN A 81 -8.13 -21.22 -8.72
N VAL A 82 -9.32 -21.52 -8.20
CA VAL A 82 -9.98 -20.81 -7.10
C VAL A 82 -10.13 -21.76 -5.92
N SER A 83 -9.64 -21.34 -4.77
CA SER A 83 -9.74 -22.06 -3.49
C SER A 83 -10.71 -21.31 -2.60
N ILE A 84 -11.84 -21.92 -2.28
CA ILE A 84 -12.89 -21.30 -1.47
C ILE A 84 -12.94 -21.98 -0.11
N THR A 85 -12.83 -21.20 0.96
CA THR A 85 -13.04 -21.69 2.32
C THR A 85 -14.27 -21.01 2.91
N LEU A 86 -15.32 -21.77 3.20
CA LEU A 86 -16.55 -21.29 3.82
C LEU A 86 -16.85 -22.07 5.09
N ASN A 87 -16.84 -21.41 6.25
CA ASN A 87 -17.15 -22.04 7.55
C ASN A 87 -16.38 -23.38 7.76
N GLU A 88 -15.08 -23.38 7.47
CA GLU A 88 -14.19 -24.56 7.53
C GLU A 88 -14.34 -25.60 6.39
N SER A 89 -15.40 -25.52 5.57
CA SER A 89 -15.46 -26.27 4.31
C SER A 89 -14.48 -25.69 3.31
N HIS A 90 -13.70 -26.53 2.64
CA HIS A 90 -12.71 -26.13 1.64
C HIS A 90 -13.01 -26.83 0.32
N GLU A 91 -13.19 -26.03 -0.72
CA GLU A 91 -13.41 -26.53 -2.08
C GLU A 91 -12.50 -25.81 -3.06
N VAL A 92 -12.10 -26.55 -4.09
CA VAL A 92 -11.18 -26.08 -5.10
C VAL A 92 -11.84 -26.25 -6.45
N TYR A 93 -11.96 -25.14 -7.18
CA TYR A 93 -12.49 -25.10 -8.52
C TYR A 93 -11.38 -24.72 -9.49
N LYS A 94 -11.25 -25.47 -10.57
CA LYS A 94 -10.37 -25.06 -11.67
C LYS A 94 -11.11 -24.19 -12.67
N GLU A 95 -10.37 -23.47 -13.49
CA GLU A 95 -10.91 -22.69 -14.61
C GLU A 95 -11.84 -23.54 -15.50
N GLU A 96 -11.47 -24.79 -15.78
CA GLU A 96 -12.27 -25.73 -16.58
C GLU A 96 -13.63 -26.04 -15.93
N ASP A 97 -13.65 -26.23 -14.62
CA ASP A 97 -14.87 -26.53 -13.87
C ASP A 97 -15.79 -25.31 -13.79
N LEU A 98 -15.22 -24.13 -13.53
CA LEU A 98 -15.95 -22.86 -13.48
C LEU A 98 -16.53 -22.51 -14.85
N ARG A 99 -15.78 -22.71 -15.93
CA ARG A 99 -16.25 -22.50 -17.29
C ARG A 99 -17.38 -23.48 -17.65
N ALA A 100 -17.25 -24.74 -17.25
CA ALA A 100 -18.29 -25.74 -17.48
C ALA A 100 -19.58 -25.43 -16.70
N ALA A 101 -19.45 -24.93 -15.47
CA ALA A 101 -20.58 -24.61 -14.60
C ALA A 101 -21.27 -23.29 -14.96
N PHE A 102 -20.50 -22.24 -15.23
CA PHE A 102 -21.00 -20.85 -15.35
C PHE A 102 -20.88 -20.27 -16.77
N GLY A 103 -20.27 -21.00 -17.70
CA GLY A 103 -20.10 -20.58 -19.10
C GLY A 103 -18.87 -19.71 -19.34
N GLU A 104 -18.83 -19.08 -20.52
CA GLU A 104 -17.74 -18.16 -20.86
C GLU A 104 -17.72 -16.93 -19.95
N ARG A 105 -16.51 -16.50 -19.61
CA ARG A 105 -16.29 -15.40 -18.68
C ARG A 105 -16.64 -14.08 -19.35
N GLN A 106 -17.51 -13.29 -18.71
CA GLN A 106 -17.95 -12.01 -19.28
C GLN A 106 -17.01 -10.84 -18.97
N VAL A 107 -15.98 -11.06 -18.15
CA VAL A 107 -15.06 -10.00 -17.74
C VAL A 107 -13.93 -9.87 -18.75
N THR A 108 -13.65 -8.64 -19.19
CA THR A 108 -12.48 -8.35 -20.03
C THR A 108 -11.22 -8.66 -19.23
N GLU A 109 -10.51 -9.73 -19.61
CA GLU A 109 -9.23 -10.09 -19.01
C GLU A 109 -8.27 -8.92 -19.16
N LYS A 110 -7.89 -8.31 -18.03
CA LYS A 110 -6.76 -7.37 -18.05
C LYS A 110 -5.52 -8.19 -18.39
N PRO A 111 -4.70 -7.77 -19.38
CA PRO A 111 -3.44 -8.44 -19.63
C PRO A 111 -2.67 -8.53 -18.32
N ALA A 112 -2.11 -9.69 -18.02
CA ALA A 112 -1.22 -9.92 -16.89
C ALA A 112 0.09 -9.14 -17.12
N GLU A 113 0.01 -7.81 -17.12
CA GLU A 113 1.16 -6.93 -17.15
C GLU A 113 1.84 -7.05 -15.80
N ASP A 114 2.82 -7.95 -15.69
CA ASP A 114 4.05 -7.80 -14.91
C ASP A 114 3.85 -7.05 -13.57
N VAL A 115 2.80 -7.38 -12.81
CA VAL A 115 2.39 -6.60 -11.63
C VAL A 115 3.50 -6.67 -10.59
N GLY A 116 4.19 -7.82 -10.49
CA GLY A 116 5.38 -7.97 -9.66
C GLY A 116 6.53 -7.05 -10.07
N ARG A 117 6.80 -6.91 -11.38
CA ARG A 117 7.86 -6.02 -11.87
C ARG A 117 7.48 -4.56 -11.67
N THR A 118 6.23 -4.20 -11.95
CA THR A 118 5.68 -2.85 -11.73
C THR A 118 5.71 -2.48 -10.25
N ILE A 119 5.27 -3.36 -9.35
CA ILE A 119 5.35 -3.14 -7.90
C ILE A 119 6.80 -2.98 -7.46
N VAL A 120 7.72 -3.86 -7.87
CA VAL A 120 9.15 -3.75 -7.52
C VAL A 120 9.75 -2.46 -8.06
N THR A 121 9.43 -2.07 -9.30
CA THR A 121 9.86 -0.80 -9.89
C THR A 121 9.32 0.39 -9.10
N TRP A 122 8.03 0.42 -8.72
CA TRP A 122 7.47 1.47 -7.89
C TRP A 122 8.06 1.50 -6.48
N LEU A 123 8.39 0.33 -5.91
CA LEU A 123 9.03 0.21 -4.59
C LEU A 123 10.45 0.76 -4.63
N ILE A 124 11.22 0.45 -5.69
CA ILE A 124 12.56 1.00 -5.92
C ILE A 124 12.48 2.52 -6.12
N VAL A 125 11.55 2.99 -6.97
CA VAL A 125 11.34 4.43 -7.20
C VAL A 125 10.96 5.13 -5.89
N GLY A 126 10.04 4.56 -5.10
CA GLY A 126 9.66 5.06 -3.79
C GLY A 126 10.83 5.12 -2.81
N ALA A 127 11.66 4.07 -2.77
CA ALA A 127 12.86 4.01 -1.92
C ALA A 127 13.88 5.07 -2.31
N VAL A 128 14.14 5.29 -3.61
CA VAL A 128 15.07 6.32 -4.11
C VAL A 128 14.55 7.72 -3.76
N VAL A 129 13.27 8.00 -3.98
CA VAL A 129 12.66 9.29 -3.63
C VAL A 129 12.72 9.53 -2.13
N PHE A 130 12.44 8.52 -1.31
CA PHE A 130 12.55 8.61 0.14
C PHE A 130 13.99 8.90 0.59
N LEU A 131 14.98 8.22 0.00
CA LEU A 131 16.41 8.46 0.28
C LEU A 131 16.83 9.89 -0.08
N LEU A 132 16.42 10.39 -1.25
CA LEU A 132 16.70 11.76 -1.67
C LEU A 132 16.04 12.79 -0.74
N PHE A 133 14.81 12.51 -0.29
CA PHE A 133 14.11 13.34 0.68
C PHE A 133 14.83 13.37 2.04
N LEU A 134 15.28 12.20 2.52
CA LEU A 134 16.05 12.07 3.76
C LEU A 134 17.37 12.83 3.67
N ALA A 135 18.10 12.69 2.56
CA ALA A 135 19.34 13.41 2.30
C ALA A 135 19.12 14.92 2.27
N GLY A 136 18.07 15.38 1.58
CA GLY A 136 17.67 16.79 1.55
C GLY A 136 17.32 17.33 2.94
N LEU A 137 16.61 16.55 3.75
CA LEU A 137 16.26 16.89 5.13
C LEU A 137 17.52 17.05 6.00
N ILE A 138 18.47 16.12 5.89
CA ILE A 138 19.74 16.18 6.63
C ILE A 138 20.52 17.44 6.24
N VAL A 139 20.67 17.71 4.94
CA VAL A 139 21.34 18.93 4.45
C VAL A 139 20.65 20.18 4.97
N LEU A 140 19.31 20.21 4.97
CA LEU A 140 18.53 21.32 5.50
C LEU A 140 18.78 21.54 7.00
N ILE A 141 18.78 20.47 7.80
CA ILE A 141 19.08 20.52 9.24
C ILE A 141 20.49 21.05 9.48
N VAL A 142 21.49 20.50 8.79
CA VAL A 142 22.89 20.95 8.90
C VAL A 142 23.02 22.43 8.52
N PHE A 143 22.36 22.85 7.45
CA PHE A 143 22.35 24.25 7.02
C PHE A 143 21.71 25.17 8.06
N LEU A 144 20.57 24.77 8.64
CA LEU A 144 19.88 25.50 9.71
C LEU A 144 20.74 25.60 10.97
N VAL A 145 21.36 24.50 11.41
CA VAL A 145 22.25 24.48 12.58
C VAL A 145 23.49 25.34 12.33
N ARG A 146 24.11 25.24 11.16
CA ARG A 146 25.29 26.04 10.81
C ARG A 146 24.95 27.52 10.71
N ARG A 147 23.78 27.87 10.18
CA ARG A 147 23.29 29.25 10.14
C ARG A 147 22.93 29.79 11.52
N SER A 148 22.34 28.95 12.37
CA SER A 148 22.01 29.28 13.77
C SER A 148 23.28 29.57 14.58
N ARG A 149 24.29 28.69 14.51
CA ARG A 149 25.57 28.87 15.22
C ARG A 149 26.32 30.14 14.81
N ARG A 150 26.19 30.61 13.57
CA ARG A 150 26.80 31.88 13.14
C ARG A 150 26.17 33.12 13.78
N ARG A 151 25.01 33.02 14.41
CA ARG A 151 24.37 34.16 15.10
C ARG A 151 24.71 34.26 16.58
N THR A 152 25.33 33.24 17.16
CA THR A 152 25.77 33.26 18.56
C THR A 152 27.22 33.71 18.63
N VAL A 153 27.47 35.00 18.39
CA VAL A 153 28.72 35.62 18.83
C VAL A 153 28.58 35.79 20.35
N PRO A 154 29.41 35.13 21.19
CA PRO A 154 29.36 35.37 22.62
C PRO A 154 29.68 36.85 22.89
N PRO A 155 28.92 37.54 23.77
CA PRO A 155 29.22 38.92 24.11
C PRO A 155 30.64 39.01 24.68
N GLN A 156 31.53 39.70 23.96
CA GLN A 156 32.84 40.07 24.48
C GLN A 156 32.61 41.06 25.61
N TYR A 157 32.78 40.61 26.86
CA TYR A 157 32.86 41.50 28.01
C TYR A 157 34.07 42.42 27.81
N PRO A 158 33.92 43.76 27.90
CA PRO A 158 35.06 44.64 27.83
C PRO A 158 36.00 44.39 29.04
N PRO A 159 37.32 44.45 28.85
CA PRO A 159 38.28 44.25 29.93
C PRO A 159 38.09 45.31 31.02
N GLN A 160 37.75 44.86 32.22
CA GLN A 160 37.77 45.68 33.44
C GLN A 160 39.23 45.94 33.83
N TYR A 161 39.69 47.17 33.64
CA TYR A 161 40.95 47.62 34.19
C TYR A 161 40.81 47.84 35.71
N PRO A 162 41.75 47.36 36.54
CA PRO A 162 41.73 47.64 37.97
C PRO A 162 42.06 49.13 38.24
N PRO A 163 41.38 49.79 39.21
CA PRO A 163 41.66 51.17 39.56
C PRO A 163 43.06 51.31 40.19
N PRO A 164 43.83 52.35 39.84
CA PRO A 164 45.17 52.56 40.37
C PRO A 164 45.09 53.21 41.75
N GLY A 165 45.64 52.54 42.76
CA GLY A 165 45.91 53.16 44.06
C GLY A 165 45.58 52.30 45.25
N TRP A 166 46.41 51.30 45.53
CA TRP A 166 46.51 50.68 46.86
C TRP A 166 47.99 50.37 47.14
N SER A 167 48.60 51.23 47.95
CA SER A 167 49.89 50.97 48.60
C SER A 167 49.63 50.82 50.10
N PRO A 168 49.80 49.62 50.69
CA PRO A 168 49.89 49.49 52.14
C PRO A 168 51.29 49.93 52.60
N GLN A 169 51.31 50.62 53.76
CA GLN A 169 52.50 51.15 54.44
C GLN A 169 53.39 50.04 54.98
#